data_AF-A0A940QTJ7-F1
#
_entry.id   AF-A0A940QTJ7-F1
#
_cell.length_a   1.000
_cell.length_b   1.000
_cell.length_c   1.000
_cell.angle_alpha   90.00
_cell.angle_beta   90.00
_cell.angle_gamma   90.00
#
_symmetry.space_group_name_H-M   'P 1'
#
loop_
_entity.id
_entity.type
_entity.pdbx_description
1 polymer ?
#
loop_
_entity_poly.entity_id
_entity_poly.type
_entity_poly.pdbx_seq_one_letter_code
_entity_poly.pdbx_strand_id
1 'polypeptide(L)'
;MSESFAGMAKRIQREISEFEKIRDHAQRRWQKSSMDEDYLGSVAFDLQGFYQGVESVFAIIAKSIDRSLPSGDSWHRMLLDPDDL
;
A
#
# COMPACT_ATOMS: atom_id res chain seq x y z
N MET A 1 -24.46 11.92 -4.40
CA MET A 1 -23.96 10.53 -4.24
C MET A 1 -22.75 10.21 -5.12
N SER A 2 -22.64 10.69 -6.37
CA SER A 2 -21.50 10.40 -7.26
C SER A 2 -20.19 11.16 -6.95
N GLU A 3 -20.27 12.39 -6.42
CA GLU A 3 -19.09 13.19 -6.07
C GLU A 3 -18.21 12.53 -4.99
N SER A 4 -18.81 11.78 -4.07
CA SER A 4 -18.12 11.09 -2.98
C SER A 4 -17.18 9.98 -3.49
N PHE A 5 -17.67 9.12 -4.37
CA PHE A 5 -16.87 8.03 -4.95
C PHE A 5 -15.80 8.54 -5.92
N ALA A 6 -16.08 9.59 -6.69
CA ALA A 6 -15.08 10.19 -7.58
C ALA A 6 -13.92 10.82 -6.79
N GLY A 7 -14.20 11.48 -5.66
CA GLY A 7 -13.17 11.99 -4.74
C GLY A 7 -12.31 10.88 -4.15
N MET A 8 -12.94 9.77 -3.73
CA MET A 8 -12.23 8.59 -3.23
C MET A 8 -11.35 7.93 -4.29
N ALA A 9 -11.88 7.72 -5.50
CA ALA A 9 -11.13 7.15 -6.61
C ALA A 9 -9.87 7.98 -6.92
N LYS A 10 -10.00 9.32 -6.95
CA LYS A 10 -8.84 10.22 -7.10
C LYS A 10 -7.83 10.11 -5.97
N ARG A 11 -8.29 9.90 -4.73
CA ARG A 11 -7.38 9.68 -3.60
C ARG A 11 -6.62 8.37 -3.75
N ILE A 12 -7.31 7.27 -4.04
CA ILE A 12 -6.68 5.95 -4.26
C ILE A 12 -5.69 6.02 -5.42
N GLN A 13 -6.05 6.65 -6.54
CA GLN A 13 -5.14 6.84 -7.68
C GLN A 13 -3.87 7.60 -7.31
N ARG A 14 -3.99 8.62 -6.45
CA ARG A 14 -2.82 9.36 -5.94
C ARG A 14 -1.93 8.47 -5.10
N GLU A 15 -2.49 7.72 -4.16
CA GLU A 15 -1.73 6.77 -3.33
C GLU A 15 -0.99 5.75 -4.20
N ILE A 16 -1.67 5.17 -5.19
CA ILE A 16 -1.06 4.22 -6.14
C ILE A 16 0.11 4.87 -6.90
N SER A 17 -0.01 6.13 -7.33
CA SER A 17 1.10 6.82 -8.01
C SER A 17 2.32 7.07 -7.10
N GLU A 18 2.12 7.19 -5.80
CA GLU A 18 3.23 7.25 -4.84
C GLU A 18 3.89 5.87 -4.66
N PHE A 19 3.12 4.77 -4.73
CA PHE A 19 3.67 3.41 -4.66
C PHE A 19 4.62 3.11 -5.81
N GLU A 20 4.33 3.61 -7.01
CA GLU A 20 5.23 3.47 -8.16
C GLU A 20 6.59 4.13 -7.89
N LYS A 21 6.60 5.32 -7.28
CA LYS A 21 7.84 6.01 -6.92
C LYS A 21 8.62 5.24 -5.85
N ILE A 22 7.93 4.75 -4.82
CA ILE A 22 8.55 3.97 -3.75
C ILE A 22 9.15 2.66 -4.30
N ARG A 23 8.43 1.97 -5.18
CA ARG A 23 8.93 0.78 -5.90
C ARG A 23 10.20 1.10 -6.67
N ASP A 24 10.20 2.19 -7.44
CA ASP A 24 11.37 2.58 -8.23
C ASP A 24 12.57 2.95 -7.34
N HIS A 25 12.31 3.56 -6.18
CA HIS A 25 13.34 3.85 -5.18
C HIS A 25 13.92 2.56 -4.59
N ALA A 26 13.06 1.65 -4.14
CA ALA A 26 13.45 0.36 -3.59
C ALA A 26 14.30 -0.43 -4.58
N GLN A 27 13.87 -0.51 -5.84
CA GLN A 27 14.60 -1.24 -6.88
C GLN A 27 15.97 -0.63 -7.17
N ARG A 28 16.08 0.69 -7.26
CA ARG A 28 17.38 1.37 -7.45
C ARG A 28 18.32 1.14 -6.28
N ARG A 29 17.81 1.16 -5.05
CA ARG A 29 18.64 0.93 -3.85
C ARG A 29 19.01 -0.53 -3.69
N TRP A 30 18.12 -1.46 -4.05
CA TRP A 30 18.39 -2.89 -4.11
C TRP A 30 19.56 -3.20 -5.05
N GLN A 31 19.57 -2.61 -6.25
CA GLN A 31 20.70 -2.75 -7.17
C GLN A 31 22.02 -2.29 -6.55
N LYS A 32 22.01 -1.17 -5.80
CA LYS A 32 23.20 -0.66 -5.09
C LYS A 32 23.61 -1.51 -3.89
N SER A 33 22.68 -2.23 -3.26
CA SER A 33 22.98 -3.08 -2.10
C SER A 33 23.95 -4.22 -2.42
N SER A 34 24.06 -4.61 -3.69
CA SER A 34 25.09 -5.57 -4.14
C SER A 34 26.52 -5.05 -4.03
N MET A 35 26.70 -3.72 -3.97
CA MET A 35 28.00 -3.07 -3.86
C MET A 35 28.25 -2.51 -2.45
N ASP A 36 27.20 -2.23 -1.70
CA ASP A 36 27.27 -1.63 -0.37
C ASP A 36 26.04 -2.03 0.47
N GLU A 37 26.27 -2.81 1.52
CA GLU A 37 25.22 -3.37 2.37
C GLU A 37 24.43 -2.30 3.15
N ASP A 38 24.99 -1.10 3.34
CA ASP A 38 24.32 0.02 4.02
C ASP A 38 23.03 0.45 3.29
N TYR A 39 22.90 0.12 2.00
CA TYR A 39 21.66 0.36 1.24
C TYR A 39 20.51 -0.57 1.64
N LEU A 40 20.77 -1.72 2.29
CA LEU A 40 19.72 -2.65 2.71
C LEU A 40 18.73 -2.00 3.67
N GLY A 41 19.20 -1.16 4.61
CA GLY A 41 18.33 -0.41 5.51
C GLY A 41 17.38 0.53 4.76
N SER A 42 17.88 1.16 3.70
CA SER A 42 17.06 2.04 2.85
C SER A 42 16.07 1.27 1.97
N VAL A 43 16.42 0.06 1.52
CA VAL A 43 15.48 -0.84 0.83
C VAL A 43 14.37 -1.29 1.78
N ALA A 44 14.72 -1.72 2.99
CA ALA A 44 13.75 -2.13 4.00
C ALA A 44 12.77 -0.99 4.33
N PHE A 45 13.28 0.24 4.44
CA PHE A 45 12.46 1.44 4.63
C PHE A 45 11.48 1.68 3.48
N ASP A 46 11.94 1.59 2.23
CA ASP A 46 11.05 1.76 1.07
C ASP A 46 9.97 0.66 1.03
N LEU A 47 10.34 -0.59 1.28
CA LEU A 47 9.39 -1.71 1.31
C LEU A 47 8.36 -1.55 2.43
N GLN A 48 8.78 -1.13 3.62
CA GLN A 48 7.85 -0.82 4.71
C GLN A 48 6.87 0.29 4.32
N GLY A 49 7.37 1.38 3.72
CA GLY A 49 6.52 2.47 3.23
C GLY A 49 5.54 2.01 2.16
N PHE A 50 5.96 1.12 1.25
CA PHE A 50 5.08 0.52 0.25
C PHE A 50 3.96 -0.30 0.91
N TYR A 51 4.28 -1.18 1.86
CA TYR A 51 3.29 -1.99 2.56
C TYR A 51 2.28 -1.14 3.35
N GLN A 52 2.76 -0.14 4.09
CA GLN A 52 1.88 0.78 4.83
C GLN A 52 0.95 1.56 3.89
N GLY A 53 1.43 1.93 2.71
CA GLY A 53 0.62 2.54 1.68
C GLY A 53 -0.51 1.62 1.20
N VAL A 54 -0.18 0.37 0.87
CA VAL A 54 -1.16 -0.63 0.44
C VAL A 54 -2.23 -0.85 1.52
N GLU A 55 -1.83 -0.97 2.78
CA GLU A 55 -2.78 -1.07 3.91
C GLU A 55 -3.70 0.16 3.97
N SER A 56 -3.16 1.37 3.82
CA SER A 56 -3.98 2.59 3.80
C SER A 56 -5.05 2.55 2.70
N VAL A 57 -4.70 2.10 1.49
CA VAL A 57 -5.65 1.93 0.39
C VAL A 57 -6.72 0.90 0.70
N PHE A 58 -6.35 -0.26 1.23
CA PHE A 58 -7.31 -1.28 1.66
C PHE A 58 -8.26 -0.76 2.74
N ALA A 59 -7.76 -0.01 3.71
CA ALA A 59 -8.61 0.61 4.73
C ALA A 59 -9.57 1.65 4.15
N ILE A 60 -9.14 2.45 3.16
CA ILE A 60 -10.01 3.40 2.46
C ILE A 60 -11.13 2.65 1.73
N ILE A 61 -10.79 1.58 1.01
CA ILE A 61 -11.75 0.75 0.26
C ILE A 61 -12.75 0.10 1.23
N ALA A 62 -12.27 -0.65 2.22
CA ALA A 62 -13.10 -1.39 3.16
C ALA A 62 -14.06 -0.49 3.96
N LYS A 63 -13.57 0.67 4.44
CA LYS A 63 -14.44 1.63 5.15
C LYS A 63 -15.50 2.27 4.25
N SER A 64 -15.22 2.38 2.96
CA SER A 64 -16.07 3.13 2.04
C SER A 64 -17.07 2.25 1.29
N ILE A 65 -16.67 1.03 0.94
CA ILE A 65 -17.48 0.06 0.20
C ILE A 65 -18.10 -0.93 1.18
N ASP A 66 -17.28 -1.62 1.97
CA ASP A 66 -17.70 -2.70 2.87
C ASP A 66 -18.23 -2.19 4.23
N ARG A 67 -18.09 -0.87 4.45
CA ARG A 67 -18.49 -0.13 5.67
C ARG A 67 -17.94 -0.70 6.98
N SER A 68 -16.95 -1.57 6.88
CA SER A 68 -16.36 -2.30 7.99
C SER A 68 -14.90 -2.59 7.68
N LEU A 69 -14.09 -2.71 8.73
CA LEU A 69 -12.70 -3.15 8.62
C LEU A 69 -12.59 -4.44 9.42
N PRO A 70 -11.98 -5.51 8.87
CA PRO A 70 -11.72 -6.71 9.65
C PRO A 70 -10.87 -6.38 10.89
N SER A 71 -11.01 -7.17 11.95
CA SER A 71 -10.30 -6.95 13.22
C SER A 71 -9.05 -7.83 13.32
N GLY A 72 -8.10 -7.42 14.16
CA GLY A 72 -6.82 -8.13 14.39
C GLY A 72 -5.67 -7.67 13.50
N ASP A 73 -4.44 -8.10 13.79
CA ASP A 73 -3.22 -7.58 13.18
C ASP A 73 -3.05 -7.95 11.69
N SER A 74 -3.73 -8.99 11.23
CA SER A 74 -3.68 -9.50 9.85
C SER A 74 -4.89 -9.11 9.00
N TRP A 75 -5.67 -8.10 9.43
CA TRP A 75 -6.90 -7.66 8.75
C TRP A 75 -6.69 -7.38 7.25
N HIS A 76 -5.54 -6.85 6.88
CA HIS A 76 -5.20 -6.51 5.49
C HIS A 76 -5.07 -7.75 4.60
N ARG A 77 -4.70 -8.92 5.16
CA ARG A 77 -4.66 -10.19 4.42
C ARG A 77 -6.05 -10.78 4.24
N MET A 78 -6.94 -10.60 5.21
CA MET A 78 -8.33 -11.08 5.13
C MET A 78 -9.07 -10.42 3.96
N LEU A 79 -8.80 -9.14 3.69
CA LEU A 79 -9.35 -8.43 2.53
C LEU A 79 -8.89 -8.97 1.16
N LEU A 80 -7.88 -9.85 1.12
CA LEU A 80 -7.37 -10.48 -0.09
C LEU A 80 -7.88 -11.92 -0.26
N ASP A 81 -8.57 -12.46 0.74
CA ASP A 81 -9.08 -13.83 0.72
C ASP A 81 -10.44 -13.88 0.01
N PRO A 82 -10.58 -14.62 -1.09
CA PRO A 82 -11.84 -14.66 -1.85
C PRO A 82 -13.03 -15.29 -1.10
N ASP A 83 -12.81 -15.99 0.01
CA ASP A 83 -13.88 -16.66 0.76
C ASP A 83 -14.67 -15.71 1.71
N ASP A 84 -14.26 -14.44 1.86
CA ASP A 84 -14.87 -13.43 2.76
C ASP A 84 -15.80 -12.42 2.04
N LEU A 85 -16.11 -12.60 0.74
CA LEU A 85 -17.00 -11.73 -0.09
C LEU A 85 -18.41 -12.31 -0.35
#